data_AF-A0AAE3ZWF8-F1
#
_entry.id   AF-A0AAE3ZWF8-F1
#
_cell.length_a   1.000
_cell.length_b   1.000
_cell.length_c   1.000
_cell.angle_alpha   90.00
_cell.angle_beta   90.00
_cell.angle_gamma   90.00
#
_symmetry.space_group_name_H-M   'P 1'
#
loop_
_entity.id
_entity.type
_entity.pdbx_description
1 polymer ?
#
loop_
_entity_poly.entity_id
_entity_poly.type
_entity_poly.pdbx_seq_one_letter_code
_entity_poly.pdbx_strand_id
1 'polypeptide(L)'
;MTNPLRGALLAGASLSLTLAASLTPGVAQAAPPAAPAPWPACTINGTSGADKLLGTIGKDVICGFGGDDILIGLAGDDILIGGAGDDILVGGYGWDTLYGGADDDRLMAGTGGGKVDGGSGQDRCLGPAKNAWYSGCERKYVTGA
;
A
#
# COMPACT_ATOMS: atom_id res chain seq x y z
N MET A 1 77.95 -24.67 -3.93
CA MET A 1 77.42 -24.77 -2.56
C MET A 1 75.97 -25.21 -2.65
N THR A 2 75.63 -26.27 -1.93
CA THR A 2 74.39 -27.06 -2.00
C THR A 2 73.30 -26.55 -1.04
N ASN A 3 72.07 -26.36 -1.56
CA ASN A 3 70.73 -26.54 -0.91
C ASN A 3 70.41 -25.75 0.40
N PRO A 4 69.18 -25.78 0.97
CA PRO A 4 67.80 -25.93 0.46
C PRO A 4 66.88 -24.77 0.94
N LEU A 5 65.57 -24.79 0.62
CA LEU A 5 64.41 -24.59 1.52
C LEU A 5 63.12 -24.66 0.66
N ARG A 6 62.49 -25.82 0.50
CA ARG A 6 61.32 -26.30 1.28
C ARG A 6 60.17 -25.29 1.43
N GLY A 7 59.14 -25.50 0.60
CA GLY A 7 57.77 -25.73 1.05
C GLY A 7 56.91 -24.51 1.37
N ALA A 8 55.83 -24.32 0.60
CA ALA A 8 54.52 -24.00 1.17
C ALA A 8 53.43 -24.32 0.14
N LEU A 9 52.62 -25.31 0.51
CA LEU A 9 51.30 -25.63 -0.03
C LEU A 9 50.41 -24.38 0.09
N LEU A 10 49.90 -23.84 -1.02
CA LEU A 10 48.73 -22.95 -1.00
C LEU A 10 47.68 -23.52 -1.93
N ALA A 11 46.72 -24.18 -1.28
CA ALA A 11 45.45 -24.57 -1.84
C ALA A 11 44.59 -23.33 -2.15
N GLY A 12 43.66 -23.50 -3.09
CA GLY A 12 42.52 -22.61 -3.28
C GLY A 12 42.74 -21.61 -4.42
N ALA A 13 41.74 -21.28 -5.24
CA ALA A 13 40.33 -21.57 -5.11
C ALA A 13 39.71 -21.57 -6.51
N SER A 14 38.81 -22.50 -6.77
CA SER A 14 37.84 -22.38 -7.84
C SER A 14 37.13 -21.04 -7.69
N LEU A 15 37.23 -20.16 -8.70
CA LEU A 15 36.37 -18.99 -8.79
C LEU A 15 34.94 -19.48 -9.06
N SER A 16 34.20 -19.79 -8.00
CA SER A 16 32.74 -19.86 -8.09
C SER A 16 32.25 -18.42 -8.17
N LEU A 17 31.83 -18.01 -9.36
CA LEU A 17 31.03 -16.80 -9.55
C LEU A 17 29.64 -17.09 -8.99
N THR A 18 29.46 -16.94 -7.68
CA THR A 18 28.13 -16.93 -7.08
C THR A 18 27.43 -15.67 -7.57
N LEU A 19 26.52 -15.84 -8.52
CA LEU A 19 25.50 -14.85 -8.81
C LEU A 19 24.59 -14.78 -7.59
N ALA A 20 25.00 -14.01 -6.59
CA ALA A 20 24.09 -13.57 -5.54
C ALA A 20 23.20 -12.48 -6.16
N ALA A 21 22.18 -12.90 -6.90
CA ALA A 21 20.97 -12.12 -6.96
C ALA A 21 20.36 -12.19 -5.56
N SER A 22 20.88 -11.38 -4.65
CA SER A 22 20.25 -11.10 -3.38
C SER A 22 18.97 -10.33 -3.72
N LEU A 23 17.91 -11.07 -4.00
CA LEU A 23 16.56 -10.61 -3.79
C LEU A 23 16.49 -10.34 -2.30
N THR A 24 16.78 -9.12 -1.89
CA THR A 24 16.30 -8.65 -0.60
C THR A 24 14.79 -8.86 -0.65
N PRO A 25 14.21 -9.67 0.25
CA PRO A 25 12.78 -9.55 0.50
C PRO A 25 12.54 -8.07 0.75
N GLY A 26 11.57 -7.50 0.02
CA GLY A 26 11.24 -6.09 0.06
C GLY A 26 11.33 -5.55 1.47
N VAL A 27 11.94 -4.38 1.59
CA VAL A 27 11.84 -3.52 2.76
C VAL A 27 10.44 -3.66 3.35
N ALA A 28 10.36 -3.87 4.66
CA ALA A 28 9.12 -4.09 5.38
C ALA A 28 8.08 -3.03 4.98
N GLN A 29 7.21 -3.39 4.04
CA GLN A 29 6.11 -2.56 3.58
C GLN A 29 5.13 -2.52 4.74
N ALA A 30 4.80 -1.33 5.23
CA ALA A 30 3.92 -1.17 6.39
C ALA A 30 2.66 -2.02 6.17
N ALA A 31 2.46 -2.99 7.07
CA ALA A 31 1.37 -3.92 6.98
C ALA A 31 0.03 -3.17 7.08
N PRO A 32 -1.01 -3.59 6.35
CA PRO A 32 -2.34 -2.99 6.45
C PRO A 32 -2.82 -2.93 7.91
N PRO A 33 -3.63 -1.92 8.28
CA PRO A 33 -4.00 -1.66 9.67
C PRO A 33 -4.62 -2.89 10.33
N ALA A 34 -4.21 -3.13 11.57
CA ALA A 34 -4.53 -4.31 12.36
C ALA A 34 -6.02 -4.36 12.75
N ALA A 35 -6.87 -4.83 11.85
CA ALA A 35 -8.26 -5.22 12.12
C ALA A 35 -8.52 -6.67 11.66
N PRO A 36 -9.37 -7.45 12.34
CA PRO A 36 -9.48 -8.89 12.14
C PRO A 36 -10.44 -9.22 10.98
N ALA A 37 -9.92 -9.24 9.75
CA ALA A 37 -10.52 -9.92 8.61
C ALA A 37 -9.41 -10.39 7.65
N PRO A 38 -9.58 -11.50 6.90
CA PRO A 38 -8.68 -11.79 5.80
C PRO A 38 -8.90 -10.73 4.72
N TRP A 39 -8.04 -9.70 4.71
CA TRP A 39 -7.97 -8.76 3.60
C TRP A 39 -7.75 -9.55 2.29
N PRO A 40 -8.50 -9.29 1.22
CA PRO A 40 -8.16 -9.86 -0.07
C PRO A 40 -6.77 -9.36 -0.49
N ALA A 41 -6.02 -10.21 -1.20
CA ALA A 41 -4.69 -9.84 -1.67
C ALA A 41 -4.77 -8.61 -2.60
N CYS A 42 -3.82 -7.69 -2.42
CA CYS A 42 -3.69 -6.49 -3.25
C CYS A 42 -3.50 -6.89 -4.73
N THR A 43 -4.40 -6.42 -5.59
CA THR A 43 -4.30 -6.59 -7.05
C THR A 43 -3.36 -5.56 -7.67
N ILE A 44 -3.27 -4.38 -7.06
CA ILE A 44 -2.40 -3.28 -7.46
C ILE A 44 -1.63 -2.84 -6.22
N ASN A 45 -0.31 -2.79 -6.34
CA ASN A 45 0.62 -2.55 -5.23
C ASN A 45 1.47 -1.31 -5.52
N GLY A 46 1.53 -0.40 -4.56
CA GLY A 46 2.49 0.68 -4.46
C GLY A 46 3.79 0.24 -3.82
N THR A 47 4.55 1.21 -3.34
CA THR A 47 5.91 1.07 -2.82
C THR A 47 6.02 1.71 -1.44
N SER A 48 7.17 2.27 -1.09
CA SER A 48 7.37 2.98 0.20
C SER A 48 7.59 4.47 -0.02
N GLY A 49 7.29 4.96 -1.22
CA GLY A 49 7.33 6.37 -1.59
C GLY A 49 6.07 6.73 -2.36
N ALA A 50 5.93 8.01 -2.67
CA ALA A 50 4.71 8.53 -3.29
C ALA A 50 4.39 7.88 -4.65
N ASP A 51 3.27 7.18 -4.70
CA ASP A 51 2.77 6.46 -5.86
C ASP A 51 1.45 7.03 -6.38
N LYS A 52 1.17 6.74 -7.66
CA LYS A 52 -0.12 7.03 -8.30
C LYS A 52 -0.69 5.75 -8.86
N LEU A 53 -1.71 5.21 -8.20
CA LEU A 53 -2.29 3.93 -8.49
C LEU A 53 -3.71 4.11 -9.03
N LEU A 54 -3.97 3.50 -10.18
CA LEU A 54 -5.25 3.56 -10.86
C LEU A 54 -5.79 2.15 -11.04
N GLY A 55 -7.01 1.93 -10.56
CA GLY A 55 -7.80 0.73 -10.77
C GLY A 55 -8.35 0.62 -12.18
N THR A 56 -9.34 -0.26 -12.31
CA THR A 56 -10.01 -0.59 -13.55
C THR A 56 -11.50 -0.25 -13.45
N ILE A 57 -12.31 -0.72 -14.39
CA ILE A 57 -13.78 -0.61 -14.29
C ILE A 57 -14.41 -1.79 -13.53
N GLY A 58 -13.58 -2.70 -13.03
CA GLY A 58 -13.98 -3.87 -12.28
C GLY A 58 -13.69 -3.71 -10.80
N LYS A 59 -13.83 -4.80 -10.04
CA LYS A 59 -13.48 -4.81 -8.63
C LYS A 59 -11.96 -4.92 -8.46
N ASP A 60 -11.37 -3.93 -7.81
CA ASP A 60 -9.94 -3.87 -7.54
C ASP A 60 -9.63 -3.83 -6.05
N VAL A 61 -8.41 -4.27 -5.72
CA VAL A 61 -7.79 -4.11 -4.40
C VAL A 61 -6.46 -3.36 -4.60
N ILE A 62 -6.41 -2.12 -4.16
CA ILE A 62 -5.29 -1.21 -4.37
C ILE A 62 -4.65 -0.90 -3.01
N CYS A 63 -3.34 -1.09 -2.91
CA CYS A 63 -2.56 -0.89 -1.69
C CYS A 63 -1.38 0.05 -1.96
N GLY A 64 -1.34 1.22 -1.33
CA GLY A 64 -0.26 2.21 -1.46
C GLY A 64 0.97 1.86 -0.61
N PHE A 65 0.70 1.39 0.61
CA PHE A 65 1.63 1.03 1.67
C PHE A 65 2.31 2.21 2.38
N GLY A 66 3.24 2.91 1.75
CA GLY A 66 4.00 3.94 2.44
C GLY A 66 4.38 5.08 1.51
N GLY A 67 4.43 6.29 2.05
CA GLY A 67 4.59 7.51 1.26
C GLY A 67 3.23 8.15 0.99
N ASP A 68 3.25 9.36 0.41
CA ASP A 68 2.02 10.12 0.14
C ASP A 68 1.44 9.67 -1.21
N ASP A 69 0.42 8.81 -1.18
CA ASP A 69 -0.09 8.12 -2.36
C ASP A 69 -1.37 8.74 -2.92
N ILE A 70 -1.63 8.50 -4.22
CA ILE A 70 -2.91 8.77 -4.86
C ILE A 70 -3.49 7.46 -5.40
N LEU A 71 -4.58 7.00 -4.79
CA LEU A 71 -5.29 5.78 -5.16
C LEU A 71 -6.66 6.12 -5.75
N ILE A 72 -6.95 5.60 -6.95
CA ILE A 72 -8.21 5.84 -7.65
C ILE A 72 -8.80 4.49 -8.09
N GLY A 73 -9.98 4.12 -7.56
CA GLY A 73 -10.70 2.88 -7.87
C GLY A 73 -11.38 2.89 -9.25
N LEU A 74 -12.00 4.03 -9.60
CA LEU A 74 -12.83 4.26 -10.78
C LEU A 74 -14.24 3.70 -10.65
N ALA A 75 -14.54 2.54 -11.24
CA ALA A 75 -15.88 1.95 -11.20
C ALA A 75 -15.74 0.51 -10.77
N GLY A 76 -16.66 0.01 -9.95
CA GLY A 76 -16.51 -1.29 -9.30
C GLY A 76 -16.74 -1.17 -7.81
N ASP A 77 -16.74 -2.30 -7.11
CA ASP A 77 -16.78 -2.32 -5.65
C ASP A 77 -15.36 -2.53 -5.14
N ASP A 78 -14.62 -1.43 -4.96
CA ASP A 78 -13.18 -1.46 -4.78
C ASP A 78 -12.75 -1.49 -3.31
N ILE A 79 -11.51 -1.89 -3.06
CA ILE A 79 -10.84 -1.76 -1.77
C ILE A 79 -9.56 -0.96 -1.96
N LEU A 80 -9.50 0.23 -1.36
CA LEU A 80 -8.34 1.12 -1.41
C LEU A 80 -7.73 1.22 -0.01
N ILE A 81 -6.41 0.98 0.09
CA ILE A 81 -5.64 1.02 1.32
C ILE A 81 -4.46 1.96 1.09
N GLY A 82 -4.47 3.13 1.74
CA GLY A 82 -3.40 4.13 1.67
C GLY A 82 -2.14 3.59 2.34
N GLY A 83 -2.14 3.51 3.66
CA GLY A 83 -1.05 2.95 4.43
C GLY A 83 -0.46 3.98 5.38
N ALA A 84 0.80 4.34 5.22
CA ALA A 84 1.44 5.39 6.01
C ALA A 84 1.83 6.56 5.10
N GLY A 85 1.53 7.79 5.50
CA GLY A 85 1.76 8.98 4.68
C GLY A 85 0.45 9.73 4.46
N ASP A 86 0.53 10.95 3.91
CA ASP A 86 -0.67 11.75 3.67
C ASP A 86 -1.33 11.33 2.35
N ASP A 87 -2.28 10.38 2.41
CA ASP A 87 -2.83 9.74 1.23
C ASP A 87 -4.08 10.44 0.65
N ILE A 88 -4.32 10.23 -0.65
CA ILE A 88 -5.55 10.62 -1.35
C ILE A 88 -6.21 9.38 -1.96
N LEU A 89 -7.37 8.99 -1.41
CA LEU A 89 -8.13 7.84 -1.88
C LEU A 89 -9.45 8.29 -2.53
N VAL A 90 -9.71 7.79 -3.75
CA VAL A 90 -10.96 8.05 -4.49
C VAL A 90 -11.56 6.71 -4.93
N GLY A 91 -12.66 6.30 -4.32
CA GLY A 91 -13.38 5.07 -4.68
C GLY A 91 -13.99 5.20 -6.09
N GLY A 92 -15.03 6.02 -6.20
CA GLY A 92 -15.60 6.40 -7.49
C GLY A 92 -17.05 5.93 -7.64
N TYR A 93 -17.33 5.07 -8.61
CA TYR A 93 -18.66 4.50 -8.83
C TYR A 93 -18.73 3.08 -8.28
N GLY A 94 -19.47 2.91 -7.19
CA GLY A 94 -19.78 1.59 -6.64
C GLY A 94 -19.74 1.62 -5.12
N TRP A 95 -19.78 0.44 -4.50
CA TRP A 95 -19.68 0.31 -3.05
C TRP A 95 -18.23 0.06 -2.67
N ASP A 96 -17.52 1.15 -2.40
CA ASP A 96 -16.09 1.11 -2.18
C ASP A 96 -15.73 1.00 -0.69
N THR A 97 -14.57 0.43 -0.39
CA THR A 97 -14.02 0.32 0.96
C THR A 97 -12.67 1.02 1.02
N LEU A 98 -12.59 2.18 1.65
CA LEU A 98 -11.41 3.02 1.72
C LEU A 98 -10.82 2.99 3.14
N TYR A 99 -9.51 2.78 3.23
CA TYR A 99 -8.71 2.86 4.44
C TYR A 99 -7.57 3.85 4.22
N GLY A 100 -7.55 4.96 4.96
CA GLY A 100 -6.48 5.95 4.91
C GLY A 100 -5.22 5.36 5.52
N GLY A 101 -5.26 5.14 6.83
CA GLY A 101 -4.20 4.45 7.56
C GLY A 101 -3.61 5.37 8.62
N ALA A 102 -2.35 5.72 8.49
CA ALA A 102 -1.66 6.63 9.38
C ALA A 102 -1.35 7.94 8.67
N ASP A 103 -1.35 9.03 9.45
CA ASP A 103 -1.13 10.42 9.02
C ASP A 103 -2.39 11.06 8.40
N ASP A 104 -2.30 12.24 7.79
CA ASP A 104 -3.48 13.09 7.52
C ASP A 104 -4.09 12.81 6.13
N ASP A 105 -5.12 11.98 6.08
CA ASP A 105 -5.64 11.45 4.81
C ASP A 105 -6.82 12.24 4.21
N ARG A 106 -7.02 12.07 2.90
CA ARG A 106 -8.19 12.56 2.16
C ARG A 106 -8.89 11.43 1.43
N LEU A 107 -10.06 11.05 1.93
CA LEU A 107 -10.83 9.92 1.42
C LEU A 107 -12.12 10.41 0.75
N MET A 108 -12.37 9.96 -0.47
CA MET A 108 -13.58 10.23 -1.22
C MET A 108 -14.22 8.91 -1.67
N ALA A 109 -15.30 8.50 -1.00
CA ALA A 109 -16.00 7.25 -1.34
C ALA A 109 -16.58 7.26 -2.76
N GLY A 110 -16.95 8.43 -3.27
CA GLY A 110 -17.67 8.54 -4.54
C GLY A 110 -19.17 8.24 -4.39
N THR A 111 -19.87 7.99 -5.49
CA THR A 111 -21.34 8.13 -5.55
C THR A 111 -22.14 6.94 -5.03
N GLY A 112 -21.57 5.73 -5.03
CA GLY A 112 -22.27 4.53 -4.53
C GLY A 112 -22.22 4.37 -3.01
N GLY A 113 -21.36 5.14 -2.34
CA GLY A 113 -21.15 5.07 -0.90
C GLY A 113 -20.12 4.02 -0.54
N GLY A 114 -20.35 3.27 0.54
CA GLY A 114 -19.44 2.24 1.02
C GLY A 114 -18.82 2.55 2.38
N LYS A 115 -17.70 1.89 2.70
CA LYS A 115 -17.02 2.05 3.98
C LYS A 115 -15.82 2.95 3.81
N VAL A 116 -15.70 3.95 4.68
CA VAL A 116 -14.57 4.87 4.73
C VAL A 116 -14.01 4.86 6.14
N ASP A 117 -12.73 4.61 6.25
CA ASP A 117 -11.99 4.56 7.50
C ASP A 117 -10.74 5.43 7.34
N GLY A 118 -10.71 6.63 7.92
CA GLY A 118 -9.52 7.46 7.82
C GLY A 118 -8.34 6.86 8.59
N GLY A 119 -8.62 6.23 9.73
CA GLY A 119 -7.59 5.59 10.54
C GLY A 119 -7.11 6.54 11.63
N SER A 120 -5.80 6.76 11.72
CA SER A 120 -5.18 7.65 12.69
C SER A 120 -4.61 8.88 12.00
N GLY A 121 -5.04 10.07 12.42
CA GLY A 121 -4.60 11.31 11.81
C GLY A 121 -5.68 12.36 11.94
N GLN A 122 -5.59 13.42 11.14
CA GLN A 122 -6.67 14.37 10.92
C GLN A 122 -7.27 14.20 9.53
N ASP A 123 -8.14 13.22 9.44
CA ASP A 123 -8.67 12.72 8.19
C ASP A 123 -9.85 13.54 7.71
N ARG A 124 -9.89 13.70 6.39
CA ARG A 124 -11.00 14.34 5.69
C ARG A 124 -11.69 13.32 4.81
N CYS A 125 -12.93 13.02 5.16
CA CYS A 125 -13.74 12.07 4.42
C CYS A 125 -14.90 12.77 3.70
N LEU A 126 -15.09 12.44 2.42
CA LEU A 126 -16.11 13.00 1.53
C LEU A 126 -16.93 11.88 0.88
N GLY A 127 -18.24 12.07 0.80
CA GLY A 127 -19.11 11.20 0.02
C GLY A 127 -20.60 11.37 0.34
N PRO A 128 -21.48 10.50 -0.18
CA PRO A 128 -22.90 10.61 -0.02
C PRO A 128 -23.34 10.34 1.42
N ALA A 129 -24.50 10.92 1.79
CA ALA A 129 -25.13 10.69 3.09
C ALA A 129 -25.70 9.29 3.24
N LYS A 130 -26.25 8.79 2.14
CA LYS A 130 -26.92 7.50 2.06
C LYS A 130 -25.88 6.45 1.70
N ASN A 131 -26.07 5.24 2.22
CA ASN A 131 -25.29 4.06 1.85
C ASN A 131 -23.79 4.14 2.17
N ALA A 132 -23.39 4.96 3.14
CA ALA A 132 -21.98 5.10 3.51
C ALA A 132 -21.74 5.08 5.02
N TRP A 133 -20.71 4.34 5.44
CA TRP A 133 -20.21 4.26 6.81
C TRP A 133 -18.86 4.95 6.89
N TYR A 134 -18.69 5.83 7.89
CA TYR A 134 -17.46 6.60 8.07
C TYR A 134 -16.96 6.39 9.50
N SER A 135 -15.69 6.02 9.65
CA SER A 135 -14.95 5.92 10.91
C SER A 135 -13.59 6.60 10.78
N GLY A 136 -12.99 7.02 11.91
CA GLY A 136 -11.70 7.72 11.89
C GLY A 136 -11.70 8.92 10.95
N CYS A 137 -12.76 9.74 10.96
CA CYS A 137 -12.88 10.89 10.08
C CYS A 137 -13.15 12.13 10.93
N GLU A 138 -12.15 12.96 11.13
CA GLU A 138 -12.21 14.19 11.93
C GLU A 138 -13.10 15.24 11.26
N ARG A 139 -13.13 15.24 9.92
CA ARG A 139 -14.06 16.07 9.14
C ARG A 139 -14.78 15.24 8.08
N LYS A 140 -16.08 15.03 8.32
CA LYS A 140 -16.98 14.36 7.39
C LYS A 140 -17.78 15.38 6.58
N TYR A 141 -17.52 15.45 5.29
CA TYR A 141 -18.28 16.25 4.34
C TYR A 141 -19.26 15.34 3.62
N VAL A 142 -20.54 15.51 3.92
CA VAL A 142 -21.60 14.72 3.34
C VAL A 142 -22.26 15.52 2.22
N THR A 143 -22.15 15.07 0.99
CA THR A 143 -22.87 15.68 -0.13
C THR A 143 -24.27 15.08 -0.18
N GLY A 144 -25.32 15.89 -0.01
CA GLY A 144 -26.71 15.41 -0.09
C GLY A 144 -27.66 16.48 -0.59
N ALA A 145 -28.44 16.15 -1.62
CA ALA A 145 -29.83 15.72 -1.49
C ALA A 145 -30.21 14.87 -2.71
#